data_AF-A0A1G0EBM7-F1
#
_entry.id   AF-A0A1G0EBM7-F1
#
_cell.length_a   1.000
_cell.length_b   1.000
_cell.length_c   1.000
_cell.angle_alpha   90.00
_cell.angle_beta   90.00
_cell.angle_gamma   90.00
#
_symmetry.space_group_name_H-M   'P 1'
#
loop_
_entity.id
_entity.type
_entity.pdbx_description
1 polymer ?
#
loop_
_entity_poly.entity_id
_entity_poly.type
_entity_poly.pdbx_seq_one_letter_code
_entity_poly.pdbx_strand_id
1 'polypeptide(L)'
;MRIQDAYKQKMAAQLKEWDAQIDLLEAKMGNIGADMRVKRAEELHELRAKQRAASEKIKELGKASGAAWEQAKETADKIWDDLKDGITSAHAKFK
;
A
#
# COMPACT_ATOMS: atom_id res chain seq x y z
N MET A 1 -14.33 -19.25 -7.97
CA MET A 1 -14.06 -18.77 -6.59
C MET A 1 -12.60 -18.90 -6.17
N ARG A 2 -11.91 -20.03 -6.37
CA ARG A 2 -10.50 -20.21 -5.94
C ARG A 2 -9.50 -19.13 -6.40
N ILE A 3 -9.66 -18.60 -7.62
CA ILE A 3 -8.77 -17.56 -8.19
C ILE A 3 -8.95 -16.22 -7.48
N GLN A 4 -10.19 -15.84 -7.17
CA GLN A 4 -10.50 -14.58 -6.49
C GLN A 4 -9.97 -14.59 -5.05
N ASP A 5 -10.10 -15.73 -4.37
CA ASP A 5 -9.59 -15.89 -3.00
C ASP A 5 -8.06 -15.90 -2.96
N ALA A 6 -7.41 -16.58 -3.92
CA ALA A 6 -5.96 -16.54 -4.06
C ALA A 6 -5.43 -15.12 -4.32
N TYR A 7 -6.12 -14.35 -5.18
CA TYR A 7 -5.80 -12.95 -5.44
C TYR A 7 -5.91 -12.11 -4.15
N LYS A 8 -7.03 -12.21 -3.41
CA LYS A 8 -7.21 -11.50 -2.13
C LYS A 8 -6.14 -11.85 -1.11
N GLN A 9 -5.76 -13.14 -1.00
CA GLN A 9 -4.71 -13.58 -0.10
C GLN A 9 -3.34 -13.01 -0.46
N LYS A 10 -2.98 -13.03 -1.76
CA LYS A 10 -1.74 -12.43 -2.25
C LYS A 10 -1.68 -10.94 -1.90
N MET A 11 -2.75 -10.22 -2.21
CA MET A 11 -2.86 -8.79 -1.91
C MET A 11 -2.73 -8.54 -0.40
N ALA A 12 -3.47 -9.26 0.42
CA ALA A 12 -3.41 -9.10 1.88
C ALA A 12 -2.01 -9.38 2.45
N ALA A 13 -1.29 -10.37 1.91
CA ALA A 13 0.09 -10.67 2.32
C ALA A 13 1.05 -9.53 1.95
N GLN A 14 0.95 -9.02 0.72
CA GLN A 14 1.76 -7.89 0.26
C GLN A 14 1.46 -6.61 1.04
N LEU A 15 0.20 -6.34 1.41
CA LEU A 15 -0.11 -5.19 2.27
C LEU A 15 0.53 -5.28 3.64
N LYS A 16 0.61 -6.47 4.24
CA LYS A 16 1.30 -6.65 5.52
C LYS A 16 2.80 -6.37 5.39
N GLU A 17 3.40 -6.81 4.29
CA GLU A 17 4.81 -6.53 4.01
C GLU A 17 5.05 -5.02 3.88
N TRP A 18 4.20 -4.33 3.14
CA TRP A 18 4.26 -2.89 2.95
C TRP A 18 4.00 -2.10 4.22
N ASP A 19 3.09 -2.56 5.07
CA ASP A 19 2.83 -1.94 6.38
C ASP A 19 4.10 -1.97 7.24
N ALA A 20 4.78 -3.12 7.31
CA ALA A 20 6.06 -3.25 8.01
C ALA A 20 7.17 -2.38 7.40
N GLN A 21 7.21 -2.22 6.07
CA GLN A 21 8.16 -1.33 5.41
C GLN A 21 7.89 0.15 5.76
N ILE A 22 6.62 0.57 5.79
CA ILE A 22 6.24 1.93 6.17
C ILE A 22 6.57 2.19 7.65
N ASP A 23 6.27 1.23 8.55
CA ASP A 23 6.66 1.29 9.96
C ASP A 23 8.17 1.49 10.13
N LEU A 24 8.97 0.75 9.34
CA LEU A 24 10.43 0.86 9.37
C LEU A 24 10.92 2.25 8.91
N LEU A 25 10.33 2.80 7.84
CA LEU A 25 10.66 4.13 7.34
C LEU A 25 10.28 5.22 8.37
N GLU A 26 9.14 5.05 9.04
CA GLU A 26 8.67 5.92 10.10
C GLU A 26 9.62 5.91 11.31
N ALA A 27 10.07 4.73 11.74
CA ALA A 27 11.06 4.60 12.82
C ALA A 27 12.41 5.26 12.47
N LYS A 28 12.85 5.17 11.21
CA LYS A 28 14.08 5.81 10.71
C LYS A 28 13.99 7.34 10.70
N MET A 29 12.79 7.92 10.71
CA MET A 29 12.64 9.38 10.75
C MET A 29 13.20 10.03 12.02
N GLY A 30 13.32 9.28 13.12
CA GLY A 30 13.90 9.78 14.37
C GLY A 30 15.36 10.23 14.24
N ASN A 31 16.08 9.72 13.22
CA ASN A 31 17.53 9.93 13.06
C ASN A 31 17.90 10.92 11.95
N ILE A 32 16.93 11.53 11.25
CA ILE A 32 17.17 12.50 10.16
C ILE A 32 16.93 13.94 10.62
N GLY A 33 17.62 14.89 9.99
CA GLY A 33 17.54 16.33 10.31
C GLY A 33 16.13 16.91 10.11
N ALA A 34 15.83 18.00 10.84
CA ALA A 34 14.48 18.58 10.95
C ALA A 34 13.81 18.89 9.60
N ASP A 35 14.54 19.49 8.64
CA ASP A 35 14.00 19.81 7.30
C ASP A 35 13.66 18.56 6.49
N MET A 36 14.48 17.52 6.59
CA MET A 36 14.24 16.26 5.90
C MET A 36 13.07 15.51 6.54
N ARG A 37 12.92 15.62 7.85
CA ARG A 37 11.84 14.98 8.61
C ARG A 37 10.45 15.50 8.17
N VAL A 38 10.27 16.79 7.91
CA VAL A 38 8.98 17.34 7.44
C VAL A 38 8.58 16.74 6.09
N LYS A 39 9.46 16.82 5.09
CA LYS A 39 9.19 16.25 3.75
C LYS A 39 8.92 14.75 3.79
N ARG A 40 9.69 14.01 4.60
CA ARG A 40 9.52 12.55 4.75
C ARG A 40 8.23 12.19 5.49
N ALA A 41 7.82 13.00 6.46
CA ALA A 41 6.58 12.79 7.18
C ALA A 41 5.36 12.95 6.25
N GLU A 42 5.38 13.94 5.35
CA GLU A 42 4.34 14.10 4.32
C GLU A 42 4.29 12.89 3.39
N GLU A 43 5.44 12.47 2.85
CA GLU A 43 5.54 11.27 1.99
C GLU A 43 5.01 10.01 2.71
N LEU A 44 5.37 9.81 3.99
CA LEU A 44 4.88 8.66 4.78
C LEU A 44 3.38 8.73 5.06
N HIS A 45 2.85 9.92 5.30
CA HIS A 45 1.41 10.12 5.47
C HIS A 45 0.64 9.74 4.20
N GLU A 46 1.14 10.14 3.03
CA GLU A 46 0.57 9.73 1.74
C GLU A 46 0.65 8.21 1.53
N LEU A 47 1.77 7.58 1.87
CA LEU A 47 1.91 6.11 1.77
C LEU A 47 0.91 5.39 2.68
N ARG A 48 0.71 5.87 3.92
CA ARG A 48 -0.32 5.32 4.83
C ARG A 48 -1.72 5.50 4.27
N ALA A 49 -2.02 6.65 3.66
CA ALA A 49 -3.33 6.87 3.03
C ALA A 49 -3.57 5.89 1.87
N LYS A 50 -2.57 5.69 1.00
CA LYS A 50 -2.62 4.71 -0.09
C LYS A 50 -2.76 3.27 0.42
N GLN A 51 -2.03 2.92 1.49
CA GLN A 51 -2.11 1.62 2.16
C GLN A 51 -3.52 1.33 2.70
N ARG A 52 -4.14 2.33 3.33
CA ARG A 52 -5.54 2.21 3.79
C ARG A 52 -6.52 2.04 2.63
N ALA A 53 -6.37 2.83 1.57
CA ALA A 53 -7.21 2.72 0.37
C ALA A 53 -7.09 1.34 -0.29
N ALA A 54 -5.88 0.79 -0.41
CA ALA A 54 -5.64 -0.56 -0.90
C ALA A 54 -6.31 -1.63 -0.01
N SER A 55 -6.20 -1.49 1.31
CA SER A 55 -6.87 -2.39 2.28
C SER A 55 -8.38 -2.39 2.13
N GLU A 56 -8.97 -1.20 1.97
CA GLU A 56 -10.41 -1.04 1.72
C GLU A 56 -10.83 -1.68 0.40
N LYS A 57 -10.05 -1.52 -0.68
CA LYS A 57 -10.35 -2.16 -1.97
C LYS A 57 -10.30 -3.68 -1.92
N ILE A 58 -9.40 -4.30 -1.16
CA ILE A 58 -9.45 -5.77 -0.97
C ILE A 58 -10.75 -6.19 -0.26
N LYS A 59 -11.19 -5.42 0.73
CA LYS A 59 -12.45 -5.72 1.44
C LYS A 59 -13.64 -5.60 0.50
N GLU A 60 -13.66 -4.59 -0.38
CA GLU A 60 -14.68 -4.43 -1.43
C GLU A 60 -14.66 -5.58 -2.45
N LEU A 61 -13.48 -5.97 -2.92
CA LEU A 61 -13.29 -7.18 -3.75
C LEU A 61 -13.79 -8.45 -3.07
N GLY A 62 -13.75 -8.48 -1.74
CA GLY A 62 -14.35 -9.53 -0.91
C GLY A 62 -15.86 -9.69 -1.11
N LYS A 63 -16.55 -8.58 -1.36
CA LYS A 63 -18.02 -8.48 -1.47
C LYS A 63 -18.52 -8.54 -2.92
N ALA A 64 -17.67 -8.22 -3.89
CA ALA A 64 -18.01 -8.23 -5.31
C ALA A 64 -17.93 -9.65 -5.92
N SER A 65 -18.71 -9.88 -6.99
CA SER A 65 -18.71 -11.14 -7.75
C SER A 65 -18.98 -10.89 -9.24
N GLY A 66 -18.62 -11.85 -10.10
CA GLY A 66 -18.87 -11.75 -11.54
C GLY A 66 -18.21 -10.52 -12.18
N ALA A 67 -18.92 -9.82 -13.06
CA ALA A 67 -18.41 -8.65 -13.77
C ALA A 67 -18.02 -7.48 -12.83
N ALA A 68 -18.74 -7.30 -11.72
CA ALA A 68 -18.40 -6.29 -10.72
C ALA A 68 -17.05 -6.56 -10.04
N TRP A 69 -16.64 -7.83 -9.97
CA TRP A 69 -15.35 -8.19 -9.39
C TRP A 69 -14.19 -7.80 -10.30
N GLU A 70 -14.30 -8.00 -11.62
CA GLU A 70 -13.24 -7.61 -12.56
C GLU A 70 -13.03 -6.10 -12.58
N GLN A 71 -14.11 -5.30 -12.56
CA GLN A 71 -14.00 -3.84 -12.51
C GLN A 71 -13.41 -3.33 -11.19
N ALA A 72 -13.79 -3.96 -10.08
CA ALA A 72 -13.18 -3.66 -8.78
C ALA A 72 -11.70 -4.05 -8.74
N LYS A 73 -11.32 -5.13 -9.43
CA LYS A 73 -9.94 -5.62 -9.50
C LYS A 73 -9.06 -4.67 -10.28
N GLU A 74 -9.49 -4.18 -11.44
CA GLU A 74 -8.75 -3.17 -12.20
C GLU A 74 -8.46 -1.91 -11.38
N THR A 75 -9.44 -1.48 -10.58
CA THR A 75 -9.26 -0.33 -9.69
C THR A 75 -8.29 -0.64 -8.56
N ALA A 76 -8.39 -1.84 -7.98
CA ALA A 76 -7.47 -2.30 -6.93
C ALA A 76 -6.03 -2.41 -7.44
N ASP A 77 -5.83 -2.97 -8.64
CA ASP A 77 -4.51 -3.13 -9.29
C ASP A 77 -3.81 -1.77 -9.47
N LYS A 78 -4.54 -0.72 -9.89
CA LYS A 78 -3.98 0.64 -10.01
C LYS A 78 -3.51 1.21 -8.68
N ILE A 79 -4.34 1.11 -7.64
CA ILE A 79 -3.97 1.56 -6.28
C ILE A 79 -2.76 0.75 -5.76
N TRP A 80 -2.69 -0.53 -6.14
CA TRP A 80 -1.60 -1.41 -5.78
C TRP A 80 -0.27 -0.97 -6.38
N ASP A 81 -0.26 -0.68 -7.67
CA ASP A 81 0.94 -0.24 -8.38
C ASP A 81 1.40 1.13 -7.85
N ASP A 82 0.47 2.07 -7.63
CA ASP A 82 0.78 3.39 -7.05
C ASP A 82 1.37 3.31 -5.64
N LEU A 83 0.91 2.34 -4.83
CA LEU A 83 1.44 2.10 -3.48
C LEU A 83 2.83 1.47 -3.55
N LYS A 84 3.01 0.47 -4.41
CA LYS A 84 4.29 -0.20 -4.64
C LYS A 84 5.38 0.78 -5.08
N ASP A 85 5.05 1.65 -6.03
CA ASP A 85 5.98 2.65 -6.55
C ASP A 85 6.32 3.69 -5.48
N GLY A 86 5.32 4.11 -4.69
CA GLY A 86 5.51 4.99 -3.56
C GLY A 86 6.47 4.41 -2.52
N ILE A 87 6.28 3.15 -2.10
CA ILE A 87 7.13 2.48 -1.12
C ILE A 87 8.54 2.28 -1.66
N THR A 88 8.68 1.87 -2.92
CA THR A 88 9.99 1.69 -3.58
C THR A 88 10.75 3.02 -3.62
N SER A 89 10.06 4.11 -3.98
CA SER A 89 10.63 5.46 -4.00
C SER A 89 11.06 5.91 -2.60
N ALA A 90 10.20 5.74 -1.59
CA ALA A 90 10.54 6.09 -0.22
C ALA A 90 11.72 5.26 0.29
N HIS A 91 11.73 3.95 0.06
CA HIS A 91 12.84 3.09 0.46
C HIS A 91 14.16 3.51 -0.18
N ALA A 92 14.17 3.85 -1.47
CA ALA A 92 15.37 4.34 -2.17
C ALA A 92 15.90 5.65 -1.58
N LYS A 93 15.02 6.50 -1.07
CA LYS A 93 15.36 7.80 -0.46
C LYS A 93 15.86 7.69 1.00
N PHE A 94 15.69 6.54 1.64
CA PHE A 94 16.17 6.21 2.99
C PHE A 94 17.43 5.32 2.99
N LYS A 95 17.93 4.94 1.81
CA LYS A 95 19.23 4.30 1.63
C LYS A 95 20.33 5.36 1.54
#